data_AF-A0A3G9CWZ1-F1
#
_entry.id   AF-A0A3G9CWZ1-F1
#
_cell.length_a   1.000
_cell.length_b   1.000
_cell.length_c   1.000
_cell.angle_alpha   90.00
_cell.angle_beta   90.00
_cell.angle_gamma   90.00
#
_symmetry.space_group_name_H-M   'P 1'
#
loop_
_entity.id
_entity.type
_entity.pdbx_description
1 polymer ?
#
loop_
_entity_poly.entity_id
_entity_poly.type
_entity_poly.pdbx_seq_one_letter_code
_entity_poly.pdbx_strand_id
1 'polypeptide(L)'
;MNIFDEIYKDFKKINGFNGIMITDNKNILYNQIPSKIDTTSIQSMAKVINKSSQKLLKMTKQGQCKTIILELQESKILLLNIENLQLLILADEKAKLGHIILVSEKNRKKLQGITPGKEVKEEISKVPDKAKIREAVKTKKVEGLPEIKPPISLPSLEKKVKVPADENGRIELALKIYEHLLLAMSIGASKIMGVAPARGMLKKSLPDTPILKNVEVKANATIEFNTIKSNIKKSQYGLEDIIKALNEIIWSITENYGRVMGYDAFKGMIRPEFKSLHEAYGLAIKKLGIEDGIHPELKKLWE
;
A
#
# COMPACT_ATOMS: atom_id res chain seq x y z
N MET A 1 34.82 -5.25 18.22
CA MET A 1 33.92 -4.13 17.84
C MET A 1 32.50 -4.66 17.92
N ASN A 2 31.53 -3.94 18.51
CA ASN A 2 30.17 -4.44 18.64
C ASN A 2 29.53 -4.59 17.23
N ILE A 3 28.77 -5.66 17.00
CA ILE A 3 28.10 -5.93 15.72
C ILE A 3 27.23 -4.76 15.27
N PHE A 4 26.62 -4.04 16.21
CA PHE A 4 25.82 -2.86 15.91
C PHE A 4 26.66 -1.68 15.38
N ASP A 5 27.90 -1.52 15.86
CA ASP A 5 28.80 -0.48 15.35
C ASP A 5 29.30 -0.79 13.94
N GLU A 6 29.50 -2.07 13.61
CA GLU A 6 29.81 -2.49 12.24
C GLU A 6 28.67 -2.18 11.27
N ILE A 7 27.43 -2.46 11.70
CA ILE A 7 26.23 -2.16 10.94
C ILE A 7 26.10 -0.64 10.75
N TYR A 8 26.26 0.15 11.81
CA TYR A 8 26.26 1.61 11.73
C TYR A 8 27.31 2.14 10.74
N LYS A 9 28.55 1.63 10.78
CA LYS A 9 29.60 2.02 9.83
C LYS A 9 29.27 1.67 8.39
N ASP A 10 28.55 0.58 8.14
CA ASP A 10 28.09 0.24 6.79
C ASP A 10 27.04 1.23 6.29
N PHE A 11 26.10 1.68 7.14
CA PHE A 11 25.10 2.69 6.77
C PHE A 11 25.68 4.10 6.65
N LYS A 12 26.68 4.47 7.45
CA LYS A 12 27.33 5.79 7.40
C LYS A 12 27.96 6.12 6.04
N LYS A 13 28.22 5.11 5.21
CA LYS A 13 28.75 5.27 3.83
C LYS A 13 27.67 5.74 2.84
N ILE A 14 26.40 5.70 3.22
CA ILE A 14 25.28 6.10 2.37
C ILE A 14 25.10 7.62 2.46
N ASN A 15 25.17 8.29 1.31
CA ASN A 15 24.84 9.72 1.24
C ASN A 15 23.38 9.95 1.70
N GLY A 16 23.16 10.93 2.58
CA GLY A 16 21.84 11.22 3.14
C GLY A 16 21.38 10.30 4.29
N PHE A 17 22.25 9.44 4.83
CA PHE A 17 21.94 8.65 6.03
C PHE A 17 22.03 9.52 7.29
N ASN A 18 20.96 9.51 8.10
CA ASN A 18 20.80 10.41 9.24
C ASN A 18 20.76 9.68 10.59
N GLY A 19 20.49 8.38 10.63
CA GLY A 19 20.48 7.65 11.89
C GLY A 19 19.98 6.22 11.76
N ILE A 20 20.29 5.41 12.77
CA ILE A 20 19.84 4.02 12.87
C ILE A 20 19.43 3.70 14.30
N MET A 21 18.42 2.85 14.44
CA MET A 21 18.00 2.31 15.72
C MET A 21 17.66 0.83 15.55
N ILE A 22 18.07 0.02 16.52
CA ILE A 22 17.76 -1.41 16.57
C ILE A 22 16.99 -1.65 17.84
N THR A 23 15.82 -2.25 17.72
CA THR A 23 14.95 -2.55 18.86
C THR A 23 14.57 -4.02 18.84
N ASP A 24 14.32 -4.59 20.02
CA ASP A 24 13.56 -5.83 20.15
C ASP A 24 12.07 -5.50 20.46
N ASN A 25 11.31 -6.50 20.90
CA ASN A 25 9.89 -6.35 21.23
C ASN A 25 9.59 -5.37 22.38
N LYS A 26 10.58 -5.05 23.24
CA LYS A 26 10.42 -4.27 24.47
C LYS A 26 11.42 -3.12 24.59
N ASN A 27 12.65 -3.27 24.11
CA ASN A 27 13.78 -2.41 24.41
C ASN A 27 14.48 -1.90 23.15
N ILE A 28 15.13 -0.75 23.28
CA ILE A 28 16.10 -0.25 22.30
C ILE A 28 17.43 -0.93 22.60
N LEU A 29 17.96 -1.68 21.64
CA LEU A 29 19.24 -2.39 21.75
C LEU A 29 20.41 -1.55 21.27
N TYR A 30 20.16 -0.66 20.30
CA TYR A 30 21.15 0.24 19.75
C TYR A 30 20.49 1.50 19.21
N ASN A 31 21.11 2.66 19.43
CA ASN A 31 20.61 3.95 18.99
C ASN A 31 21.74 4.88 18.54
N GLN A 32 21.66 5.31 17.29
CA GLN A 32 22.49 6.39 16.72
C GLN A 32 21.60 7.36 15.94
N ILE A 33 20.35 7.55 16.40
CA ILE A 33 19.46 8.62 15.93
C ILE A 33 19.91 9.93 16.60
N PRO A 34 19.95 11.07 15.85
CA PRO A 34 20.29 12.37 16.41
C PRO A 34 19.45 12.72 17.65
N SER A 35 20.08 13.21 18.70
CA SER A 35 19.44 13.52 20.00
C SER A 35 18.28 14.52 19.94
N LYS A 36 18.22 15.33 18.89
CA LYS A 36 17.10 16.26 18.60
C LYS A 36 15.78 15.54 18.24
N ILE A 37 15.82 14.23 18.02
CA ILE A 37 14.68 13.44 17.61
C ILE A 37 14.25 12.54 18.77
N ASP A 38 12.98 12.59 19.15
CA ASP A 38 12.43 11.71 20.18
C ASP A 38 12.37 10.25 19.70
N THR A 39 13.34 9.46 20.14
CA THR A 39 13.48 8.04 19.80
C THR A 39 12.33 7.19 20.35
N THR A 40 11.72 7.58 21.46
CA THR A 40 10.61 6.84 22.09
C THR A 40 9.34 6.95 21.24
N SER A 41 9.07 8.17 20.74
CA SER A 41 7.96 8.42 19.81
C SER A 41 8.15 7.67 18.49
N ILE A 42 9.36 7.71 17.92
CA ILE A 42 9.67 6.96 16.68
C ILE A 42 9.52 5.45 16.88
N GLN A 43 10.02 4.90 17.98
CA GLN A 43 9.88 3.47 18.29
C GLN A 43 8.39 3.08 18.40
N SER A 44 7.60 3.89 19.12
CA SER A 44 6.17 3.65 19.31
C SER A 44 5.42 3.66 17.98
N MET A 45 5.69 4.66 17.13
CA MET A 45 5.16 4.75 15.78
C MET A 45 5.55 3.53 14.93
N ALA A 46 6.83 3.18 14.90
CA ALA A 46 7.33 2.04 14.13
C ALA A 46 6.68 0.72 14.55
N LYS A 47 6.42 0.54 15.85
CA LYS A 47 5.74 -0.64 16.40
C LYS A 47 4.27 -0.70 15.96
N VAL A 48 3.55 0.42 16.03
CA VAL A 48 2.15 0.51 15.60
C VAL A 48 2.02 0.21 14.10
N ILE A 49 2.82 0.89 13.27
CA ILE A 49 2.82 0.70 11.81
C ILE A 49 3.14 -0.76 11.46
N ASN A 50 4.15 -1.34 12.09
CA ASN A 50 4.54 -2.71 11.84
C ASN A 50 3.45 -3.72 12.23
N LYS A 51 2.86 -3.57 13.42
CA LYS A 51 1.78 -4.46 13.90
C LYS A 51 0.56 -4.39 12.99
N SER A 52 0.16 -3.18 12.59
CA SER A 52 -0.96 -2.99 11.66
C SER A 52 -0.67 -3.60 10.28
N SER A 53 0.53 -3.40 9.75
CA SER A 53 0.96 -3.96 8.46
C SER A 53 1.00 -5.49 8.48
N GLN A 54 1.54 -6.09 9.55
CA GLN A 54 1.55 -7.54 9.71
C GLN A 54 0.12 -8.11 9.82
N LYS A 55 -0.76 -7.45 10.58
CA LYS A 55 -2.17 -7.86 10.69
C LYS A 55 -2.85 -7.82 9.31
N LEU A 56 -2.63 -6.75 8.55
CA LEU A 56 -3.18 -6.60 7.20
C LEU A 56 -2.70 -7.71 6.26
N LEU A 57 -1.39 -7.99 6.22
CA LEU A 57 -0.82 -9.05 5.37
C LEU A 57 -1.31 -10.44 5.78
N LYS A 58 -1.42 -10.71 7.09
CA LYS A 58 -1.98 -11.97 7.60
C LYS A 58 -3.45 -12.13 7.22
N MET A 59 -4.25 -11.08 7.39
CA MET A 59 -5.67 -11.07 7.02
C MET A 59 -5.86 -11.23 5.52
N THR A 60 -5.00 -10.65 4.69
CA THR A 60 -5.08 -10.76 3.22
C THR A 60 -4.41 -12.02 2.67
N LYS A 61 -3.78 -12.85 3.50
CA LYS A 61 -3.00 -14.05 3.12
C LYS A 61 -1.85 -13.73 2.15
N GLN A 62 -1.15 -12.62 2.37
CA GLN A 62 -0.10 -12.11 1.47
C GLN A 62 1.33 -12.31 1.99
N GLY A 63 1.52 -13.26 2.89
CA GLY A 63 2.82 -13.57 3.46
C GLY A 63 3.17 -12.69 4.66
N GLN A 64 4.46 -12.38 4.81
CA GLN A 64 5.01 -11.69 5.99
C GLN A 64 5.62 -10.34 5.62
N CYS A 65 5.44 -9.37 6.50
CA CYS A 65 6.02 -8.03 6.36
C CYS A 65 7.53 -8.09 6.56
N LYS A 66 8.33 -7.95 5.49
CA LYS A 66 9.80 -7.90 5.58
C LYS A 66 10.33 -6.49 5.80
N THR A 67 9.81 -5.52 5.05
CA THR A 67 10.29 -4.14 5.03
C THR A 67 9.11 -3.20 4.84
N ILE A 68 9.11 -2.08 5.55
CA ILE A 68 8.19 -0.96 5.38
C ILE A 68 9.03 0.27 5.04
N ILE A 69 8.63 1.00 4.01
CA ILE A 69 9.28 2.23 3.57
C ILE A 69 8.27 3.36 3.76
N LEU A 70 8.65 4.40 4.49
CA LEU A 70 7.86 5.61 4.67
C LEU A 70 8.62 6.76 4.02
N GLU A 71 8.04 7.35 2.96
CA GLU A 71 8.56 8.56 2.35
C GLU A 71 7.77 9.76 2.89
N LEU A 72 8.47 10.64 3.59
CA LEU A 72 8.00 11.94 4.09
C LEU A 72 8.56 13.03 3.18
N GLN A 73 8.03 14.26 3.29
CA GLN A 73 8.42 15.37 2.38
C GLN A 73 9.94 15.57 2.26
N GLU A 74 10.67 15.50 3.37
CA GLU A 74 12.13 15.73 3.39
C GLU A 74 12.93 14.54 3.95
N SER A 75 12.25 13.44 4.29
CA SER A 75 12.90 12.31 4.96
C SER A 75 12.32 10.96 4.57
N LYS A 76 13.11 9.92 4.76
CA LYS A 76 12.74 8.53 4.52
C LYS A 76 12.99 7.73 5.78
N ILE A 77 12.02 6.91 6.15
CA ILE A 77 12.14 5.95 7.24
C ILE A 77 12.03 4.56 6.66
N LEU A 78 13.04 3.72 6.89
CA LEU A 78 12.98 2.30 6.60
C LEU A 78 12.81 1.52 7.89
N LEU A 79 11.81 0.64 7.92
CA LEU A 79 11.58 -0.33 8.99
C LEU A 79 11.80 -1.72 8.41
N LEU A 80 12.81 -2.43 8.90
CA LEU A 80 13.13 -3.77 8.46
C LEU A 80 12.89 -4.76 9.60
N ASN A 81 12.04 -5.75 9.35
CA ASN A 81 11.78 -6.82 10.29
C ASN A 81 12.77 -7.97 10.09
N ILE A 82 13.47 -8.31 11.15
CA ILE A 82 14.45 -9.40 11.20
C ILE A 82 14.14 -10.25 12.43
N GLU A 83 13.33 -11.30 12.24
CA GLU A 83 12.92 -12.20 13.33
C GLU A 83 12.31 -11.42 14.51
N ASN A 84 13.01 -11.38 15.65
CA ASN A 84 12.58 -10.68 16.87
C ASN A 84 13.11 -9.24 16.97
N LEU A 85 13.85 -8.78 15.96
CA LEU A 85 14.45 -7.47 15.89
C LEU A 85 13.78 -6.60 14.83
N GLN A 86 13.73 -5.30 15.12
CA GLN A 86 13.35 -4.27 14.17
C GLN A 86 14.52 -3.32 13.98
N LEU A 87 14.95 -3.19 12.73
CA LEU A 87 15.96 -2.22 12.32
C LEU A 87 15.24 -1.01 11.72
N LEU A 88 15.48 0.16 12.30
CA LEU A 88 14.96 1.43 11.84
C LEU A 88 16.09 2.29 11.29
N ILE A 89 15.89 2.84 10.10
CA ILE A 89 16.86 3.68 9.41
C ILE A 89 16.20 5.02 9.08
N LEU A 90 16.84 6.11 9.46
CA LEU A 90 16.48 7.48 9.09
C LEU A 90 17.42 7.96 7.99
N ALA A 91 16.84 8.53 6.94
CA ALA A 91 17.57 9.13 5.85
C ALA A 91 16.83 10.37 5.33
N ASP A 92 17.52 11.22 4.57
CA ASP A 92 16.92 12.38 3.90
C ASP A 92 16.53 12.07 2.43
N GLU A 93 16.04 13.09 1.75
CA GLU A 93 15.70 13.03 0.32
C GLU A 93 16.87 12.64 -0.59
N LYS A 94 18.13 12.93 -0.22
CA LYS A 94 19.33 12.64 -1.02
C LYS A 94 19.69 11.17 -1.01
N ALA A 95 19.23 10.42 -0.01
CA ALA A 95 19.53 9.01 0.10
C ALA A 95 18.79 8.16 -0.94
N LYS A 96 19.55 7.38 -1.71
CA LYS A 96 19.02 6.46 -2.72
C LYS A 96 18.47 5.20 -2.03
N LEU A 97 17.15 4.99 -2.11
CA LEU A 97 16.46 3.85 -1.48
C LEU A 97 17.08 2.50 -1.83
N GLY A 98 17.41 2.27 -3.11
CA GLY A 98 18.04 1.02 -3.54
C GLY A 98 19.37 0.73 -2.81
N HIS A 99 20.15 1.77 -2.49
CA HIS A 99 21.40 1.61 -1.74
C HIS A 99 21.13 1.28 -0.27
N ILE A 100 20.13 1.93 0.36
CA ILE A 100 19.72 1.61 1.73
C ILE A 100 19.23 0.17 1.81
N ILE A 101 18.37 -0.27 0.88
CA ILE A 101 17.85 -1.65 0.83
C ILE A 101 19.00 -2.65 0.67
N LEU A 102 19.96 -2.39 -0.22
CA LEU A 102 21.11 -3.27 -0.43
C LEU A 102 21.95 -3.44 0.85
N VAL A 103 22.27 -2.33 1.53
CA VAL A 103 23.04 -2.34 2.78
C VAL A 103 22.24 -3.01 3.91
N SER A 104 20.93 -2.82 3.91
CA SER A 104 20.01 -3.46 4.84
C SER A 104 20.01 -4.98 4.69
N GLU A 105 19.89 -5.50 3.48
CA GLU A 105 19.91 -6.94 3.21
C GLU A 105 21.30 -7.57 3.46
N LYS A 106 22.38 -6.83 3.18
CA LYS A 106 23.74 -7.25 3.55
C LYS A 106 23.88 -7.45 5.07
N ASN A 107 23.32 -6.54 5.86
CA ASN A 107 23.41 -6.58 7.32
C ASN A 107 22.31 -7.44 7.97
N ARG A 108 21.24 -7.78 7.26
CA ARG A 108 20.18 -8.70 7.72
C ARG A 108 20.76 -10.01 8.23
N LYS A 109 21.70 -10.62 7.49
CA LYS A 109 22.35 -11.89 7.88
C LYS A 109 23.16 -11.78 9.17
N LYS A 110 23.72 -10.61 9.47
CA LYS A 110 24.49 -10.36 10.70
C LYS A 110 23.58 -10.23 11.92
N LEU A 111 22.36 -9.73 11.70
CA LEU A 111 21.34 -9.55 12.74
C LEU A 111 20.51 -10.82 12.97
N GLN A 112 20.44 -11.73 11.98
CA GLN A 112 19.87 -13.06 12.14
C GLN A 112 20.68 -13.88 13.15
N GLY A 113 20.02 -14.40 14.19
CA GLY A 113 20.68 -15.16 15.26
C GLY A 113 21.10 -14.35 16.49
N ILE A 114 20.88 -13.03 16.53
CA ILE A 114 21.03 -12.25 17.77
C ILE A 114 19.79 -12.47 18.64
N THR A 115 19.93 -13.26 19.70
CA THR A 115 18.87 -13.44 20.71
C THR A 115 18.95 -12.31 21.75
N PRO A 116 17.83 -11.62 22.07
CA PRO A 116 17.82 -10.61 23.13
C PRO A 116 18.24 -11.24 24.48
N GLY A 117 19.24 -10.67 25.14
CA GLY A 117 19.62 -11.04 26.52
C GLY A 117 20.86 -11.93 26.72
N LYS A 118 21.66 -12.22 25.68
CA LYS A 118 23.03 -12.72 25.90
C LYS A 118 24.03 -11.59 25.77
N GLU A 119 24.71 -11.27 26.87
CA GLU A 119 25.99 -10.55 26.81
C GLU A 119 26.87 -11.22 25.75
N VAL A 120 27.36 -10.41 24.83
CA VAL A 120 28.28 -10.84 23.78
C VAL A 120 29.60 -11.22 24.45
N LYS A 121 29.73 -12.49 24.86
CA LYS A 121 31.04 -13.08 25.17
C LYS A 121 31.69 -13.48 23.85
N GLU A 122 32.88 -12.93 23.67
CA GLU A 122 33.82 -13.20 22.59
C GLU A 122 34.12 -14.69 22.49
N GLU A 123 33.99 -15.26 21.29
CA GLU A 123 34.90 -16.32 20.86
C GLU A 123 35.35 -16.03 19.42
N ILE A 124 36.60 -15.60 19.33
CA ILE A 124 37.38 -15.51 18.10
C ILE A 124 37.99 -16.90 17.85
N SER A 125 37.73 -17.51 16.70
CA SER A 125 38.66 -18.38 15.94
C SER A 125 37.93 -18.88 14.69
N LYS A 126 38.49 -19.01 13.49
CA LYS A 126 39.82 -18.78 12.89
C LYS A 126 39.55 -18.57 11.39
N VAL A 127 40.30 -17.67 10.77
CA VAL A 127 40.42 -17.59 9.29
C VAL A 127 41.24 -18.80 8.81
N PRO A 128 40.99 -19.32 7.59
CA PRO A 128 42.03 -19.14 6.59
C PRO A 128 41.50 -18.80 5.19
N ASP A 129 42.17 -17.79 4.65
CA ASP A 129 42.73 -17.64 3.31
C ASP A 129 41.92 -17.52 2.01
N LYS A 130 42.44 -16.56 1.24
CA LYS A 130 42.14 -16.20 -0.13
C LYS A 130 42.61 -17.30 -1.07
N ALA A 131 41.72 -17.81 -1.93
CA ALA A 131 42.09 -18.22 -3.29
C ALA A 131 40.86 -18.39 -4.19
N LYS A 132 40.90 -17.68 -5.33
CA LYS A 132 40.33 -18.00 -6.66
C LYS A 132 39.06 -18.85 -6.72
N ILE A 133 37.95 -18.23 -7.14
CA ILE A 133 37.04 -18.85 -8.13
C ILE A 133 36.59 -17.77 -9.12
N ARG A 134 37.19 -17.79 -10.31
CA ARG A 134 36.57 -17.30 -11.55
C ARG A 134 35.82 -18.49 -12.17
N GLU A 135 34.68 -18.15 -12.74
CA GLU A 135 33.90 -18.89 -13.75
C GLU A 135 33.11 -20.12 -13.31
N ALA A 136 31.78 -19.92 -13.24
CA ALA A 136 30.81 -20.45 -14.19
C ALA A 136 29.52 -20.91 -13.48
N VAL A 137 28.58 -19.98 -13.29
CA VAL A 137 27.18 -20.38 -13.06
C VAL A 137 26.36 -19.83 -14.21
N LYS A 138 25.97 -20.78 -15.05
CA LYS A 138 25.09 -20.65 -16.21
C LYS A 138 23.85 -19.83 -15.84
N THR A 139 23.57 -18.85 -16.69
CA THR A 139 22.32 -18.11 -16.79
C THR A 139 21.13 -19.08 -16.86
N LYS A 140 20.44 -19.30 -15.74
CA LYS A 140 19.04 -19.69 -15.76
C LYS A 140 18.22 -18.41 -15.92
N LYS A 141 17.46 -18.34 -17.01
CA LYS A 141 16.41 -17.33 -17.23
C LYS A 141 15.58 -17.20 -15.97
N VAL A 142 15.57 -16.00 -15.39
CA VAL A 142 14.60 -15.62 -14.36
C VAL A 142 13.28 -15.45 -15.09
N GLU A 143 12.42 -16.46 -15.04
CA GLU A 143 11.02 -16.32 -15.42
C GLU A 143 10.34 -15.36 -14.43
N GLY A 144 9.76 -14.29 -14.98
CA GLY A 144 8.69 -13.52 -14.38
C GLY A 144 9.05 -12.66 -13.17
N LEU A 145 9.86 -11.60 -13.36
CA LEU A 145 9.69 -10.42 -12.52
C LEU A 145 8.22 -9.97 -12.62
N PRO A 146 7.49 -9.77 -11.51
CA PRO A 146 6.15 -9.19 -11.59
C PRO A 146 6.26 -7.85 -12.30
N GLU A 147 5.55 -7.73 -13.42
CA GLU A 147 5.45 -6.50 -14.21
C GLU A 147 4.90 -5.39 -13.29
N ILE A 148 5.77 -4.49 -12.83
CA ILE A 148 5.37 -3.31 -12.05
C ILE A 148 4.64 -2.39 -13.02
N LYS A 149 3.33 -2.59 -13.14
CA LYS A 149 2.47 -1.71 -13.94
C LYS A 149 2.47 -0.32 -13.28
N PRO A 150 2.54 0.76 -14.08
CA PRO A 150 2.63 2.13 -13.59
C PRO A 150 1.52 2.44 -12.58
N PRO A 151 1.73 3.40 -11.66
CA PRO A 151 0.71 3.81 -10.72
C PRO A 151 -0.56 4.17 -11.50
N ILE A 152 -1.66 3.54 -11.13
CA ILE A 152 -2.96 3.83 -11.71
C ILE A 152 -3.25 5.31 -11.42
N SER A 153 -3.57 6.05 -12.46
CA SER A 153 -4.02 7.43 -12.36
C SER A 153 -5.46 7.51 -12.84
N LEU A 154 -6.20 8.46 -12.28
CA LEU A 154 -7.48 8.84 -12.84
C LEU A 154 -7.24 9.42 -14.24
N PRO A 155 -8.08 9.07 -15.24
CA PRO A 155 -8.04 9.73 -16.54
C PRO A 155 -8.36 11.23 -16.38
N SER A 156 -7.95 12.04 -17.35
CA SER A 156 -8.36 13.45 -17.40
C SER A 156 -9.88 13.53 -17.49
N LEU A 157 -10.50 14.25 -16.55
CA LEU A 157 -11.95 14.41 -16.49
C LEU A 157 -12.35 15.75 -17.10
N GLU A 158 -13.37 15.72 -17.95
CA GLU A 158 -14.03 16.94 -18.41
C GLU A 158 -14.70 17.64 -17.22
N LYS A 159 -14.52 18.96 -17.12
CA LYS A 159 -15.16 19.75 -16.06
C LYS A 159 -16.64 19.94 -16.38
N LYS A 160 -17.50 19.73 -15.39
CA LYS A 160 -18.95 19.97 -15.44
C LYS A 160 -19.67 19.17 -16.54
N VAL A 161 -19.59 17.84 -16.44
CA VAL A 161 -20.28 16.94 -17.37
C VAL A 161 -21.79 17.16 -17.34
N LYS A 162 -22.40 17.34 -18.52
CA LYS A 162 -23.85 17.50 -18.67
C LYS A 162 -24.54 16.15 -18.63
N VAL A 163 -25.70 16.08 -17.99
CA VAL A 163 -26.55 14.88 -17.97
C VAL A 163 -27.35 14.80 -19.27
N PRO A 164 -27.23 13.70 -20.04
CA PRO A 164 -28.01 13.51 -21.26
C PRO A 164 -29.52 13.48 -21.00
N ALA A 165 -30.30 13.88 -22.01
CA ALA A 165 -31.75 13.88 -21.95
C ALA A 165 -32.32 12.47 -22.12
N ASP A 166 -31.69 11.66 -22.98
CA ASP A 166 -32.08 10.29 -23.30
C ASP A 166 -31.62 9.27 -22.24
N GLU A 167 -32.37 8.19 -22.11
CA GLU A 167 -32.14 7.16 -21.10
C GLU A 167 -30.80 6.43 -21.28
N ASN A 168 -30.45 6.10 -22.54
CA ASN A 168 -29.20 5.41 -22.86
C ASN A 168 -27.98 6.26 -22.47
N GLY A 169 -27.99 7.55 -22.79
CA GLY A 169 -26.94 8.48 -22.40
C GLY A 169 -26.83 8.64 -20.88
N ARG A 170 -27.95 8.60 -20.14
CA ARG A 170 -27.92 8.60 -18.66
C ARG A 170 -27.30 7.33 -18.10
N ILE A 171 -27.63 6.17 -18.67
CA ILE A 171 -27.03 4.88 -18.28
C ILE A 171 -25.52 4.90 -18.55
N GLU A 172 -25.08 5.33 -19.73
CA GLU A 172 -23.66 5.42 -20.06
C GLU A 172 -22.90 6.37 -19.12
N LEU A 173 -23.51 7.53 -18.81
CA LEU A 173 -22.93 8.46 -17.86
C LEU A 173 -22.85 7.88 -16.45
N ALA A 174 -23.90 7.21 -15.97
CA ALA A 174 -23.89 6.55 -14.67
C ALA A 174 -22.78 5.48 -14.60
N LEU A 175 -22.69 4.61 -15.60
CA LEU A 175 -21.64 3.60 -15.69
C LEU A 175 -20.24 4.22 -15.67
N LYS A 176 -20.03 5.34 -16.38
CA LYS A 176 -18.75 6.06 -16.39
C LYS A 176 -18.42 6.66 -15.02
N ILE A 177 -19.41 7.22 -14.32
CA ILE A 177 -19.24 7.75 -12.97
C ILE A 177 -18.82 6.63 -12.01
N TYR A 178 -19.53 5.50 -12.01
CA TYR A 178 -19.20 4.36 -11.14
C TYR A 178 -17.85 3.73 -11.45
N GLU A 179 -17.49 3.62 -12.74
CA GLU A 179 -16.16 3.17 -13.16
C GLU A 179 -15.08 4.03 -12.52
N HIS A 180 -15.25 5.36 -12.57
CA HIS A 180 -14.29 6.29 -12.00
C HIS A 180 -14.29 6.31 -10.47
N LEU A 181 -15.45 6.15 -9.81
CA LEU A 181 -15.53 6.03 -8.35
C LEU A 181 -14.77 4.78 -7.86
N LEU A 182 -15.01 3.63 -8.47
CA LEU A 182 -14.31 2.38 -8.11
C LEU A 182 -12.81 2.49 -8.42
N LEU A 183 -12.46 3.14 -9.54
CA LEU A 183 -11.06 3.41 -9.89
C LEU A 183 -10.38 4.31 -8.84
N ALA A 184 -11.05 5.38 -8.39
CA ALA A 184 -10.56 6.27 -7.35
C ALA A 184 -10.30 5.52 -6.03
N MET A 185 -11.21 4.64 -5.63
CA MET A 185 -11.03 3.78 -4.45
C MET A 185 -9.82 2.86 -4.61
N SER A 186 -9.66 2.23 -5.79
CA SER A 186 -8.50 1.40 -6.12
C SER A 186 -7.18 2.17 -6.11
N ILE A 187 -7.17 3.41 -6.62
CA ILE A 187 -5.98 4.27 -6.64
C ILE A 187 -5.59 4.66 -5.23
N GLY A 188 -6.53 5.22 -4.46
CA GLY A 188 -6.26 5.64 -3.08
C GLY A 188 -5.78 4.47 -2.22
N ALA A 189 -6.44 3.31 -2.35
CA ALA A 189 -6.00 2.06 -1.75
C ALA A 189 -4.56 1.71 -2.14
N SER A 190 -4.29 1.59 -3.44
CA SER A 190 -2.99 1.14 -3.94
C SER A 190 -1.85 2.08 -3.57
N LYS A 191 -2.08 3.40 -3.53
CA LYS A 191 -1.07 4.40 -3.16
C LYS A 191 -0.58 4.25 -1.72
N ILE A 192 -1.46 3.86 -0.81
CA ILE A 192 -1.20 3.94 0.63
C ILE A 192 -0.81 2.58 1.23
N MET A 193 -1.50 1.51 0.84
CA MET A 193 -1.16 0.16 1.33
C MET A 193 -0.31 -0.65 0.33
N GLY A 194 -0.18 -0.19 -0.91
CA GLY A 194 0.43 -0.96 -2.00
C GLY A 194 -0.58 -1.78 -2.79
N VAL A 195 -0.24 -2.08 -4.05
CA VAL A 195 -1.15 -2.71 -5.02
C VAL A 195 -1.62 -4.11 -4.57
N ALA A 196 -0.70 -4.94 -4.08
CA ALA A 196 -1.04 -6.30 -3.66
C ALA A 196 -2.09 -6.31 -2.52
N PRO A 197 -1.88 -5.65 -1.37
CA PRO A 197 -2.88 -5.64 -0.29
C PRO A 197 -4.17 -4.93 -0.67
N ALA A 198 -4.10 -3.86 -1.47
CA ALA A 198 -5.29 -3.22 -2.03
C ALA A 198 -6.13 -4.22 -2.86
N ARG A 199 -5.48 -5.01 -3.73
CA ARG A 199 -6.14 -6.06 -4.53
C ARG A 199 -6.80 -7.11 -3.65
N GLY A 200 -6.09 -7.56 -2.61
CA GLY A 200 -6.57 -8.57 -1.67
C GLY A 200 -7.78 -8.09 -0.86
N MET A 201 -7.74 -6.84 -0.39
CA MET A 201 -8.87 -6.22 0.31
C MET A 201 -10.06 -6.04 -0.61
N LEU A 202 -9.85 -5.46 -1.80
CA LEU A 202 -10.90 -5.23 -2.77
C LEU A 202 -11.64 -6.53 -3.13
N LYS A 203 -10.88 -7.62 -3.40
CA LYS A 203 -11.49 -8.93 -3.69
C LYS A 203 -12.38 -9.45 -2.56
N LYS A 204 -12.03 -9.18 -1.30
CA LYS A 204 -12.82 -9.59 -0.13
C LYS A 204 -14.02 -8.69 0.14
N SER A 205 -14.01 -7.48 -0.40
CA SER A 205 -15.07 -6.51 -0.24
C SER A 205 -16.18 -6.65 -1.28
N LEU A 206 -15.96 -7.42 -2.35
CA LEU A 206 -16.96 -7.54 -3.41
C LEU A 206 -18.14 -8.40 -2.92
N PRO A 207 -19.38 -7.88 -3.00
CA PRO A 207 -20.56 -8.66 -2.67
C PRO A 207 -20.81 -9.74 -3.74
N ASP A 208 -21.56 -10.78 -3.37
CA ASP A 208 -22.03 -11.78 -4.33
C ASP A 208 -23.29 -11.26 -5.04
N THR A 209 -23.15 -10.80 -6.28
CA THR A 209 -24.26 -10.20 -7.04
C THR A 209 -24.16 -10.55 -8.53
N PRO A 210 -25.30 -10.65 -9.25
CA PRO A 210 -25.31 -10.98 -10.67
C PRO A 210 -24.45 -10.06 -11.54
N ILE A 211 -24.38 -8.76 -11.22
CA ILE A 211 -23.57 -7.81 -12.02
C ILE A 211 -22.06 -8.07 -11.88
N LEU A 212 -21.64 -8.77 -10.81
CA LEU A 212 -20.26 -9.19 -10.56
C LEU A 212 -19.94 -10.61 -11.07
N LYS A 213 -20.88 -11.27 -11.76
CA LYS A 213 -20.63 -12.60 -12.34
C LYS A 213 -19.39 -12.58 -13.25
N ASN A 214 -18.42 -13.45 -12.96
CA ASN A 214 -17.13 -13.56 -13.66
C ASN A 214 -16.29 -12.28 -13.65
N VAL A 215 -16.56 -11.32 -12.76
CA VAL A 215 -15.76 -10.11 -12.63
C VAL A 215 -14.54 -10.40 -11.77
N GLU A 216 -13.36 -10.13 -12.31
CA GLU A 216 -12.11 -10.28 -11.57
C GLU A 216 -11.57 -8.95 -11.04
N VAL A 217 -10.80 -9.03 -9.95
CA VAL A 217 -9.90 -7.95 -9.52
C VAL A 217 -8.54 -8.16 -10.16
N LYS A 218 -8.20 -7.24 -11.07
CA LYS A 218 -6.98 -7.24 -11.86
C LYS A 218 -5.72 -7.13 -10.99
N ALA A 219 -4.57 -7.47 -11.56
CA ALA A 219 -3.28 -7.46 -10.87
C ALA A 219 -2.91 -6.09 -10.27
N ASN A 220 -3.40 -5.02 -10.87
CA ASN A 220 -3.23 -3.63 -10.42
C ASN A 220 -4.27 -3.20 -9.36
N ALA A 221 -5.05 -4.10 -8.77
CA ALA A 221 -6.07 -3.77 -7.77
C ALA A 221 -7.28 -2.97 -8.30
N THR A 222 -7.59 -3.04 -9.60
CA THR A 222 -8.83 -2.50 -10.17
C THR A 222 -9.84 -3.60 -10.47
N ILE A 223 -11.13 -3.30 -10.33
CA ILE A 223 -12.22 -4.17 -10.78
C ILE A 223 -12.28 -4.16 -12.31
N GLU A 224 -12.53 -5.31 -12.93
CA GLU A 224 -12.80 -5.39 -14.37
C GLU A 224 -14.18 -4.82 -14.74
N PHE A 225 -14.25 -3.49 -14.82
CA PHE A 225 -15.52 -2.78 -15.03
C PHE A 225 -16.14 -3.06 -16.41
N ASN A 226 -15.36 -3.43 -17.43
CA ASN A 226 -15.89 -3.83 -18.73
C ASN A 226 -16.77 -5.09 -18.64
N THR A 227 -16.42 -6.03 -17.77
CA THR A 227 -17.21 -7.24 -17.54
C THR A 227 -18.52 -6.88 -16.82
N ILE A 228 -18.49 -5.94 -15.87
CA ILE A 228 -19.70 -5.37 -15.25
C ILE A 228 -20.61 -4.73 -16.32
N LYS A 229 -20.06 -3.87 -17.19
CA LYS A 229 -20.82 -3.25 -18.29
C LYS A 229 -21.46 -4.30 -19.20
N SER A 230 -20.73 -5.36 -19.53
CA SER A 230 -21.26 -6.49 -20.33
C SER A 230 -22.39 -7.21 -19.60
N ASN A 231 -22.26 -7.49 -18.31
CA ASN A 231 -23.30 -8.15 -17.52
C ASN A 231 -24.57 -7.29 -17.44
N ILE A 232 -24.41 -5.99 -17.20
CA ILE A 232 -25.50 -5.02 -17.18
C ILE A 232 -26.26 -5.00 -18.52
N LYS A 233 -25.53 -4.95 -19.64
CA LYS A 233 -26.12 -4.99 -20.99
C LYS A 233 -26.87 -6.30 -21.27
N LYS A 234 -26.30 -7.45 -20.89
CA LYS A 234 -26.91 -8.77 -21.11
C LYS A 234 -28.21 -8.96 -20.33
N SER A 235 -28.25 -8.43 -19.11
CA SER A 235 -29.41 -8.54 -18.22
C SER A 235 -30.45 -7.44 -18.39
N GLN A 236 -30.22 -6.48 -19.31
CA GLN A 236 -31.14 -5.37 -19.61
C GLN A 236 -31.59 -4.58 -18.37
N TYR A 237 -30.67 -4.31 -17.46
CA TYR A 237 -30.97 -3.51 -16.27
C TYR A 237 -31.37 -2.07 -16.64
N GLY A 238 -32.42 -1.55 -16.00
CA GLY A 238 -32.77 -0.13 -16.05
C GLY A 238 -31.81 0.73 -15.22
N LEU A 239 -31.87 2.06 -15.41
CA LEU A 239 -30.97 3.00 -14.73
C LEU A 239 -31.02 2.87 -13.19
N GLU A 240 -32.21 2.73 -12.61
CA GLU A 240 -32.39 2.61 -11.16
C GLU A 240 -31.75 1.34 -10.60
N ASP A 241 -31.94 0.20 -11.27
CA ASP A 241 -31.35 -1.07 -10.85
C ASP A 241 -29.82 -1.05 -10.97
N ILE A 242 -29.29 -0.40 -12.02
CA ILE A 242 -27.84 -0.19 -12.19
C ILE A 242 -27.29 0.61 -11.02
N ILE A 243 -27.93 1.73 -10.67
CA ILE A 243 -27.51 2.59 -9.56
C ILE A 243 -27.56 1.81 -8.25
N LYS A 244 -28.65 1.09 -7.98
CA LYS A 244 -28.80 0.27 -6.78
C LYS A 244 -27.68 -0.77 -6.67
N ALA A 245 -27.48 -1.57 -7.71
CA ALA A 245 -26.49 -2.64 -7.69
C ALA A 245 -25.04 -2.12 -7.57
N LEU A 246 -24.71 -1.02 -8.24
CA LEU A 246 -23.37 -0.42 -8.14
C LEU A 246 -23.14 0.29 -6.80
N ASN A 247 -24.19 0.86 -6.21
CA ASN A 247 -24.13 1.41 -4.85
C ASN A 247 -23.88 0.31 -3.82
N GLU A 248 -24.49 -0.87 -3.94
CA GLU A 248 -24.21 -2.02 -3.06
C GLU A 248 -22.72 -2.42 -3.09
N ILE A 249 -22.09 -2.37 -4.27
CA ILE A 249 -20.65 -2.63 -4.41
C ILE A 249 -19.83 -1.56 -3.67
N ILE A 250 -20.10 -0.27 -3.92
CA ILE A 250 -19.39 0.83 -3.25
C ILE A 250 -19.58 0.74 -1.73
N TRP A 251 -20.80 0.42 -1.28
CA TRP A 251 -21.12 0.26 0.13
C TRP A 251 -20.30 -0.85 0.77
N SER A 252 -20.30 -2.04 0.17
CA SER A 252 -19.57 -3.20 0.70
C SER A 252 -18.05 -2.95 0.75
N ILE A 253 -17.51 -2.24 -0.24
CA ILE A 253 -16.11 -1.78 -0.22
C ILE A 253 -15.88 -0.80 0.93
N THR A 254 -16.72 0.21 1.07
CA THR A 254 -16.57 1.24 2.10
C THR A 254 -16.65 0.64 3.50
N GLU A 255 -17.61 -0.23 3.77
CA GLU A 255 -17.78 -0.93 5.05
C GLU A 255 -16.58 -1.81 5.38
N ASN A 256 -16.16 -2.66 4.44
CA ASN A 256 -15.04 -3.56 4.71
C ASN A 256 -13.73 -2.80 4.90
N TYR A 257 -13.48 -1.75 4.10
CA TYR A 257 -12.31 -0.88 4.31
C TYR A 257 -12.39 -0.17 5.65
N GLY A 258 -13.49 0.55 5.91
CA GLY A 258 -13.72 1.27 7.16
C GLY A 258 -13.58 0.39 8.40
N ARG A 259 -14.10 -0.84 8.39
CA ARG A 259 -13.97 -1.79 9.50
C ARG A 259 -12.54 -2.30 9.69
N VAL A 260 -11.81 -2.55 8.60
CA VAL A 260 -10.44 -3.10 8.67
C VAL A 260 -9.43 -2.04 9.12
N MET A 261 -9.61 -0.79 8.68
CA MET A 261 -8.58 0.23 8.81
C MET A 261 -9.01 1.53 9.50
N GLY A 262 -10.30 1.70 9.77
CA GLY A 262 -10.90 2.94 10.25
C GLY A 262 -11.43 3.80 9.09
N TYR A 263 -12.62 4.38 9.27
CA TYR A 263 -13.27 5.21 8.27
C TYR A 263 -12.49 6.48 7.92
N ASP A 264 -11.87 7.14 8.90
CA ASP A 264 -11.07 8.35 8.64
C ASP A 264 -9.81 8.05 7.83
N ALA A 265 -9.15 6.93 8.12
CA ALA A 265 -8.02 6.48 7.34
C ALA A 265 -8.46 6.20 5.89
N PHE A 266 -9.54 5.44 5.70
CA PHE A 266 -10.06 5.14 4.37
C PHE A 266 -10.43 6.41 3.57
N LYS A 267 -11.17 7.34 4.18
CA LYS A 267 -11.51 8.64 3.59
C LYS A 267 -10.27 9.43 3.21
N GLY A 268 -9.27 9.49 4.08
CA GLY A 268 -8.01 10.18 3.83
C GLY A 268 -7.28 9.65 2.60
N MET A 269 -7.37 8.33 2.34
CA MET A 269 -6.69 7.69 1.21
C MET A 269 -7.27 8.02 -0.15
N ILE A 270 -8.58 8.22 -0.23
CA ILE A 270 -9.31 8.41 -1.49
C ILE A 270 -9.70 9.87 -1.74
N ARG A 271 -9.49 10.75 -0.75
CA ARG A 271 -9.91 12.16 -0.77
C ARG A 271 -9.44 12.93 -2.02
N PRO A 272 -8.17 12.86 -2.46
CA PRO A 272 -7.72 13.61 -3.63
C PRO A 272 -8.46 13.22 -4.92
N GLU A 273 -8.65 11.91 -5.12
CA GLU A 273 -9.36 11.34 -6.25
C GLU A 273 -10.85 11.69 -6.20
N PHE A 274 -11.49 11.56 -5.03
CA PHE A 274 -12.91 11.86 -4.85
C PHE A 274 -13.21 13.35 -5.02
N LYS A 275 -12.30 14.25 -4.60
CA LYS A 275 -12.43 15.68 -4.86
C LYS A 275 -12.43 15.97 -6.37
N SER A 276 -11.50 15.36 -7.10
CA SER A 276 -11.41 15.52 -8.57
C SER A 276 -12.68 15.01 -9.27
N LEU A 277 -13.25 13.90 -8.78
CA LEU A 277 -14.51 13.37 -9.30
C LEU A 277 -15.70 14.28 -8.96
N HIS A 278 -15.74 14.85 -7.76
CA HIS A 278 -16.80 15.76 -7.37
C HIS A 278 -16.80 17.03 -8.24
N GLU A 279 -15.63 17.60 -8.53
CA GLU A 279 -15.49 18.75 -9.43
C GLU A 279 -15.99 18.46 -10.86
N ALA A 280 -15.78 17.23 -11.36
CA ALA A 280 -16.20 16.82 -12.70
C ALA A 280 -17.67 16.41 -12.78
N TYR A 281 -18.14 15.62 -11.81
CA TYR A 281 -19.40 14.88 -11.86
C TYR A 281 -20.41 15.28 -10.79
N GLY A 282 -20.11 16.15 -9.83
CA GLY A 282 -20.99 16.42 -8.67
C GLY A 282 -22.44 16.75 -9.06
N LEU A 283 -22.63 17.62 -10.07
CA LEU A 283 -23.97 17.92 -10.59
C LEU A 283 -24.65 16.72 -11.25
N ALA A 284 -23.90 15.87 -11.96
CA ALA A 284 -24.43 14.67 -12.60
C ALA A 284 -24.78 13.59 -11.58
N ILE A 285 -23.94 13.39 -10.57
CA ILE A 285 -24.16 12.47 -9.44
C ILE A 285 -25.49 12.79 -8.75
N LYS A 286 -25.73 14.07 -8.46
CA LYS A 286 -26.99 14.54 -7.85
C LYS A 286 -28.18 14.35 -8.77
N LYS A 287 -28.07 14.76 -10.04
CA LYS A 287 -29.18 14.67 -11.01
C LYS A 287 -29.56 13.23 -11.40
N LEU A 288 -28.62 12.30 -11.34
CA LEU A 288 -28.85 10.89 -11.62
C LEU A 288 -29.35 10.11 -10.40
N GLY A 289 -29.42 10.72 -9.20
CA GLY A 289 -29.80 10.02 -7.97
C GLY A 289 -28.73 9.06 -7.44
N ILE A 290 -27.50 9.15 -7.95
CA ILE A 290 -26.38 8.30 -7.51
C ILE A 290 -26.01 8.61 -6.06
N GLU A 291 -26.08 9.89 -5.68
CA GLU A 291 -25.75 10.36 -4.34
C GLU A 291 -26.54 9.64 -3.25
N ASP A 292 -27.82 9.34 -3.48
CA ASP A 292 -28.71 8.84 -2.44
C ASP A 292 -28.26 7.50 -1.85
N GLY A 293 -27.77 6.59 -2.69
CA GLY A 293 -27.28 5.28 -2.26
C GLY A 293 -25.79 5.21 -1.93
N ILE A 294 -25.05 6.31 -2.03
CA ILE A 294 -23.63 6.32 -1.63
C ILE A 294 -23.50 6.29 -0.10
N HIS A 295 -22.51 5.54 0.36
CA HIS A 295 -22.22 5.38 1.78
C HIS A 295 -22.01 6.74 2.49
N PRO A 296 -22.59 7.00 3.68
CA PRO A 296 -22.51 8.30 4.37
C PRO A 296 -21.07 8.80 4.59
N GLU A 297 -20.14 7.90 4.91
CA GLU A 297 -18.73 8.26 5.07
C GLU A 297 -18.08 8.79 3.77
N LEU A 298 -18.54 8.35 2.61
CA LEU A 298 -18.08 8.90 1.33
C LEU A 298 -18.74 10.24 1.02
N LYS A 299 -20.01 10.45 1.40
CA LYS A 299 -20.71 11.74 1.23
C LYS A 299 -19.98 12.87 1.94
N LYS A 300 -19.43 12.61 3.12
CA LYS A 300 -18.58 13.56 3.88
C LYS A 300 -17.31 14.02 3.14
N LEU A 301 -16.93 13.39 2.03
CA LEU A 301 -15.82 13.85 1.18
C LEU A 301 -16.25 14.93 0.17
N TRP A 302 -17.55 15.15 0.02
CA TRP A 302 -18.17 16.11 -0.89
C TRP A 302 -18.74 17.34 -0.17
N GLU A 303 -18.73 17.31 1.16
CA GLU A 303 -19.02 18.44 2.07
C GLU A 303 -17.73 19.24 2.32
#